data_AF-L8X370-F1
#
_entry.id   AF-L8X370-F1
#
_cell.length_a   1.000
_cell.length_b   1.000
_cell.length_c   1.000
_cell.angle_alpha   90.00
_cell.angle_beta   90.00
_cell.angle_gamma   90.00
#
_symmetry.space_group_name_H-M   'P 1'
#
loop_
_entity.id
_entity.type
_entity.pdbx_description
1 polymer ?
#
loop_
_entity_poly.entity_id
_entity_poly.type
_entity_poly.pdbx_seq_one_letter_code
_entity_poly.pdbx_strand_id
1 'polypeptide(L)'
;MVTVYSSNCKQVLHPIQFFGSHRFYRHVLKSERTPIRSLVPSVLYSKVHIPPSILMDLQAVLPPGVFPAALRRLPQMYLKMSGDPLIAGAMGLHGVSTQFTWFRTFLVIEDELDSSNERGRVATNHGLDSPYVPVLLTVYGAHVTTTMAPVLATILATPRNVLDITEKTSEFSSLNMYQLSSELSIPITPIDGVSRLVQQVDRVLALEKANKQL
;
A
#
# COMPACT_ATOMS: atom_id res chain seq x y z
N MET A 1 -6.78 -51.92 2.09
CA MET A 1 -7.50 -51.27 0.99
C MET A 1 -8.84 -50.78 1.52
N VAL A 2 -8.90 -49.52 1.95
CA VAL A 2 -10.14 -48.87 2.40
C VAL A 2 -10.15 -47.48 1.76
N THR A 3 -11.02 -47.32 0.77
CA THR A 3 -11.24 -46.06 0.07
C THR A 3 -12.43 -45.38 0.74
N VAL A 4 -12.21 -44.24 1.39
CA VAL A 4 -13.29 -43.40 1.92
C VAL A 4 -13.51 -42.25 0.94
N TYR A 5 -14.61 -42.34 0.17
CA TYR A 5 -15.13 -41.24 -0.63
C TYR A 5 -15.96 -40.32 0.26
N SER A 6 -15.47 -39.10 0.53
CA SER A 6 -16.27 -38.03 1.13
C SER A 6 -16.87 -37.19 0.00
N SER A 7 -18.18 -37.38 -0.21
CA SER A 7 -18.98 -36.63 -1.17
C SER A 7 -19.94 -35.76 -0.38
N ASN A 8 -19.65 -34.46 -0.25
CA ASN A 8 -20.64 -33.36 -0.15
C ASN A 8 -19.97 -32.08 0.36
N CYS A 9 -19.54 -31.23 -0.56
CA CYS A 9 -19.40 -29.80 -0.30
C CYS A 9 -20.00 -29.05 -1.50
N LYS A 10 -21.33 -28.91 -1.49
CA LYS A 10 -22.01 -27.94 -2.36
C LYS A 10 -21.78 -26.56 -1.74
N GLN A 11 -20.71 -25.89 -2.15
CA GLN A 11 -20.58 -24.45 -1.90
C GLN A 11 -21.61 -23.72 -2.77
N VAL A 12 -22.66 -23.22 -2.13
CA VAL A 12 -23.61 -22.29 -2.72
C VAL A 12 -22.92 -20.93 -2.78
N LEU A 13 -22.27 -20.65 -3.91
CA LEU A 13 -21.82 -19.30 -4.24
C LEU A 13 -23.05 -18.45 -4.58
N HIS A 14 -23.51 -17.66 -3.60
CA HIS A 14 -24.45 -16.59 -3.88
C HIS A 14 -23.72 -15.51 -4.69
N PRO A 15 -24.25 -15.08 -5.85
CA PRO A 15 -23.73 -13.92 -6.55
C PRO A 15 -23.91 -12.70 -5.65
N ILE A 16 -22.79 -12.07 -5.27
CA ILE A 16 -22.79 -10.75 -4.63
C ILE A 16 -23.38 -9.78 -5.66
N GLN A 17 -24.68 -9.51 -5.53
CA GLN A 17 -25.33 -8.48 -6.31
C GLN A 17 -24.84 -7.12 -5.81
N PHE A 18 -23.88 -6.52 -6.51
CA PHE A 18 -23.52 -5.11 -6.40
C PHE A 18 -24.70 -4.24 -6.89
N PHE A 19 -25.75 -4.12 -6.08
CA PHE A 19 -26.89 -3.24 -6.35
C PHE A 19 -26.53 -1.79 -6.01
N GLY A 20 -26.59 -0.91 -7.00
CA GLY A 20 -27.11 0.45 -6.79
C GLY A 20 -26.13 1.62 -6.58
N SER A 21 -24.95 1.64 -7.20
CA SER A 21 -24.02 2.78 -7.00
C SER A 21 -24.07 3.88 -8.06
N HIS A 22 -24.83 3.77 -9.16
CA HIS A 22 -24.82 4.83 -10.18
C HIS A 22 -25.48 6.16 -9.75
N ARG A 23 -26.40 6.12 -8.76
CA ARG A 23 -27.13 7.33 -8.32
C ARG A 23 -26.40 8.10 -7.22
N PHE A 24 -25.61 7.41 -6.39
CA PHE A 24 -24.87 8.02 -5.28
C PHE A 24 -23.68 8.86 -5.78
N TYR A 25 -22.88 8.35 -6.71
CA TYR A 25 -21.76 9.10 -7.30
C TYR A 25 -22.22 10.36 -8.04
N ARG A 26 -23.41 10.33 -8.66
CA ARG A 26 -23.91 11.47 -9.42
C ARG A 26 -24.30 12.67 -8.54
N HIS A 27 -24.61 12.45 -7.25
CA HIS A 27 -24.91 13.54 -6.31
C HIS A 27 -23.66 14.10 -5.64
N VAL A 28 -22.69 13.25 -5.29
CA VAL A 28 -21.39 13.68 -4.74
C VAL A 28 -20.63 14.54 -5.76
N LEU A 29 -20.64 14.15 -7.04
CA LEU A 29 -19.92 14.88 -8.09
C LEU A 29 -20.61 16.18 -8.57
N LYS A 30 -21.89 16.41 -8.25
CA LYS A 30 -22.64 17.60 -8.73
C LYS A 30 -22.52 18.82 -7.82
N SER A 31 -22.09 18.63 -6.56
CA SER A 31 -22.13 19.68 -5.54
C SER A 31 -20.90 20.61 -5.53
N GLU A 32 -19.83 20.29 -6.27
CA GLU A 32 -18.58 21.07 -6.26
C GLU A 32 -18.08 21.39 -7.68
N ARG A 33 -18.95 21.95 -8.53
CA ARG A 33 -18.50 22.57 -9.80
C ARG A 33 -17.88 23.95 -9.54
N THR A 34 -16.83 24.01 -8.73
CA THR A 34 -15.91 25.15 -8.83
C THR A 34 -15.05 24.95 -10.08
N PRO A 35 -14.81 25.99 -10.90
CA PRO A 35 -14.02 25.86 -12.12
C PRO A 35 -12.59 25.46 -11.76
N ILE A 36 -12.26 24.20 -12.04
CA ILE A 36 -10.97 23.56 -11.76
C ILE A 36 -9.90 24.21 -12.63
N ARG A 37 -9.30 25.28 -12.10
CA ARG A 37 -8.00 25.83 -12.54
C ARG A 37 -6.82 25.04 -11.96
N SER A 38 -7.04 23.97 -11.21
CA SER A 38 -5.98 23.25 -10.51
C SER A 38 -5.47 22.03 -11.31
N LEU A 39 -5.00 22.24 -12.53
CA LEU A 39 -4.12 21.28 -13.23
C LEU A 39 -2.70 21.27 -12.62
N VAL A 40 -2.40 22.25 -11.75
CA VAL A 40 -1.10 22.44 -11.10
C VAL A 40 -0.73 21.32 -10.10
N PRO A 41 -1.64 20.80 -9.25
CA PRO A 41 -1.29 19.77 -8.27
C PRO A 41 -0.84 18.44 -8.90
N SER A 42 -1.43 18.02 -10.03
CA SER A 42 -1.10 16.73 -10.65
C SER A 42 0.28 16.72 -11.30
N VAL A 43 0.66 17.80 -12.00
CA VAL A 43 1.98 17.91 -12.61
C VAL A 43 3.08 18.00 -11.55
N LEU A 44 2.81 18.68 -10.42
CA LEU A 44 3.75 18.75 -9.31
C LEU A 44 3.91 17.39 -8.64
N TYR A 45 2.82 16.66 -8.43
CA TYR A 45 2.83 15.31 -7.86
C TYR A 45 3.70 14.36 -8.69
N SER A 46 3.49 14.26 -10.00
CA SER A 46 4.29 13.37 -10.86
C SER A 46 5.79 13.72 -10.83
N LYS A 47 6.13 15.01 -10.80
CA LYS A 47 7.54 15.44 -10.72
C LYS A 47 8.21 15.08 -9.40
N VAL A 48 7.46 14.99 -8.32
CA VAL A 48 7.98 14.65 -7.00
C VAL A 48 7.98 13.14 -6.78
N HIS A 49 7.00 12.41 -7.32
CA HIS A 49 6.82 10.98 -7.06
C HIS A 49 7.62 10.07 -8.00
N ILE A 50 7.71 10.42 -9.28
CA ILE A 50 8.39 9.58 -10.28
C ILE A 50 9.89 9.41 -9.97
N PRO A 51 10.66 10.47 -9.61
CA PRO A 51 12.10 10.30 -9.40
C PRO A 51 12.43 9.34 -8.25
N PRO A 52 11.82 9.43 -7.05
CA PRO A 52 12.00 8.44 -5.99
C PRO A 52 11.67 7.03 -6.45
N SER A 53 10.55 6.80 -7.16
CA SER A 53 10.17 5.46 -7.59
C SER A 53 11.17 4.84 -8.58
N ILE A 54 11.66 5.61 -9.55
CA ILE A 54 12.71 5.14 -10.45
C ILE A 54 14.02 4.88 -9.69
N LEU A 55 14.37 5.77 -8.74
CA LEU A 55 15.64 5.71 -8.02
C LEU A 55 15.65 4.69 -6.89
N MET A 56 14.51 4.30 -6.33
CA MET A 56 14.44 3.41 -5.17
C MET A 56 13.74 2.11 -5.53
N ASP A 57 12.50 2.19 -6.01
CA ASP A 57 11.64 1.03 -6.23
C ASP A 57 12.15 0.16 -7.38
N LEU A 58 12.58 0.80 -8.47
CA LEU A 58 13.14 0.10 -9.63
C LEU A 58 14.45 -0.63 -9.30
N GLN A 59 15.23 -0.14 -8.33
CA GLN A 59 16.46 -0.83 -7.87
C GLN A 59 16.16 -2.12 -7.10
N ALA A 60 14.98 -2.25 -6.48
CA ALA A 60 14.58 -3.47 -5.79
C ALA A 60 14.14 -4.59 -6.75
N VAL A 61 13.75 -4.23 -7.98
CA VAL A 61 13.27 -5.15 -9.00
C VAL A 61 14.39 -5.53 -9.99
N LEU A 62 15.19 -4.56 -10.40
CA LEU A 62 16.19 -4.75 -11.44
C LEU A 62 17.49 -5.39 -10.91
N PRO A 63 18.21 -6.16 -11.74
CA PRO A 63 19.43 -6.82 -11.32
C PRO A 63 20.56 -5.80 -11.01
N PRO A 64 21.48 -6.17 -10.10
CA PRO A 64 22.62 -5.32 -9.74
C PRO A 64 23.55 -5.17 -10.94
N GLY A 65 23.46 -4.03 -11.63
CA GLY A 65 24.23 -3.75 -12.84
C GLY A 65 23.55 -2.79 -13.79
N VAL A 66 22.22 -2.66 -13.70
CA VAL A 66 21.47 -1.68 -14.52
C VAL A 66 21.78 -0.24 -14.11
N PHE A 67 22.06 -0.01 -12.82
CA PHE A 67 22.30 1.33 -12.28
C PHE A 67 23.80 1.66 -12.11
N PRO A 68 24.20 2.91 -12.39
CA PRO A 68 25.56 3.37 -12.13
C PRO A 68 25.88 3.30 -10.64
N ALA A 69 27.18 3.15 -10.33
CA ALA A 69 27.65 2.95 -8.95
C ALA A 69 27.20 4.03 -7.95
N ALA A 70 27.00 5.27 -8.41
CA ALA A 70 26.52 6.36 -7.57
C ALA A 70 25.07 6.13 -7.09
N LEU A 71 24.17 5.69 -7.98
CA LEU A 71 22.76 5.49 -7.64
C LEU A 71 22.53 4.25 -6.79
N ARG A 72 23.38 3.22 -6.93
CA ARG A 72 23.34 2.02 -6.08
C ARG A 72 23.57 2.28 -4.59
N ARG A 73 24.11 3.45 -4.23
CA ARG A 73 24.30 3.87 -2.83
C ARG A 73 23.06 4.52 -2.23
N LEU A 74 22.12 5.00 -3.05
CA LEU A 74 20.94 5.70 -2.58
C LEU A 74 20.06 4.82 -1.67
N PRO A 75 19.77 3.55 -2.02
CA PRO A 75 18.95 2.74 -1.14
C PRO A 75 19.62 2.45 0.20
N GLN A 76 20.94 2.27 0.22
CA GLN A 76 21.69 2.11 1.47
C GLN A 76 21.65 3.37 2.33
N MET A 77 21.79 4.55 1.71
CA MET A 77 21.68 5.84 2.39
C MET A 77 20.27 6.02 2.97
N TYR A 78 19.24 5.72 2.19
CA TYR A 78 17.85 5.76 2.62
C TYR A 78 17.61 4.82 3.79
N LEU A 79 18.00 3.55 3.68
CA LEU A 79 17.83 2.55 4.74
C LEU A 79 18.58 2.92 6.03
N LYS A 80 19.75 3.56 5.93
CA LYS A 80 20.46 4.09 7.09
C LYS A 80 19.68 5.20 7.79
N MET A 81 18.89 5.97 7.05
CA MET A 81 18.11 7.11 7.57
C MET A 81 16.72 6.68 8.06
N SER A 82 16.01 5.85 7.31
CA SER A 82 14.62 5.46 7.58
C SER A 82 14.50 4.20 8.42
N GLY A 83 15.44 3.25 8.27
CA GLY A 83 15.31 1.92 8.84
C GLY A 83 14.16 1.10 8.23
N ASP A 84 13.72 1.41 7.02
CA ASP A 84 12.54 0.79 6.40
C ASP A 84 12.75 -0.72 6.15
N PRO A 85 12.03 -1.60 6.87
CA PRO A 85 12.19 -3.05 6.74
C PRO A 85 11.67 -3.58 5.40
N LEU A 86 10.72 -2.90 4.74
CA LEU A 86 10.14 -3.32 3.48
C LEU A 86 11.15 -3.16 2.35
N ILE A 87 11.74 -1.97 2.21
CA ILE A 87 12.77 -1.71 1.20
C ILE A 87 14.00 -2.57 1.47
N ALA A 88 14.40 -2.75 2.74
CA ALA A 88 15.53 -3.61 3.08
C ALA A 88 15.26 -5.08 2.68
N GLY A 89 14.06 -5.58 2.95
CA GLY A 89 13.63 -6.90 2.53
C GLY A 89 13.53 -7.05 1.01
N ALA A 90 12.98 -6.06 0.32
CA ALA A 90 12.87 -5.99 -1.13
C ALA A 90 14.25 -6.10 -1.79
N MET A 91 15.26 -5.45 -1.22
CA MET A 91 16.64 -5.50 -1.72
C MET A 91 17.39 -6.77 -1.31
N GLY A 92 16.78 -7.67 -0.55
CA GLY A 92 17.43 -8.88 -0.05
C GLY A 92 18.50 -8.60 1.01
N LEU A 93 18.43 -7.46 1.69
CA LEU A 93 19.34 -7.10 2.77
C LEU A 93 18.91 -7.73 4.11
N HIS A 94 17.63 -8.12 4.24
CA HIS A 94 17.10 -8.83 5.39
C HIS A 94 16.08 -9.91 5.03
N GLY A 95 15.94 -10.88 5.93
CA GLY A 95 14.96 -11.96 5.82
C GLY A 95 15.28 -12.96 4.70
N VAL A 96 14.36 -13.89 4.50
CA VAL A 96 14.45 -14.82 3.37
C VAL A 96 13.94 -14.07 2.14
N SER A 97 14.72 -14.01 1.05
CA SER A 97 14.36 -13.25 -0.15
C SER A 97 12.96 -13.58 -0.71
N THR A 98 12.43 -14.77 -0.43
CA THR A 98 11.09 -15.18 -0.86
C THR A 98 9.97 -14.46 -0.09
N GLN A 99 10.21 -14.02 1.14
CA GLN A 99 9.21 -13.35 1.99
C GLN A 99 8.79 -11.99 1.45
N PHE A 100 9.65 -11.31 0.69
CA PHE A 100 9.38 -10.00 0.10
C PHE A 100 9.04 -10.05 -1.39
N THR A 101 8.79 -11.25 -1.94
CA THR A 101 8.38 -11.41 -3.34
C THR A 101 7.11 -10.63 -3.64
N TRP A 102 6.13 -10.66 -2.72
CA TRP A 102 4.88 -9.91 -2.87
C TRP A 102 5.12 -8.40 -3.03
N PHE A 103 6.08 -7.86 -2.27
CA PHE A 103 6.40 -6.44 -2.28
C PHE A 103 7.13 -6.07 -3.58
N ARG A 104 8.06 -6.90 -4.06
CA ARG A 104 8.65 -6.72 -5.40
C ARG A 104 7.60 -6.73 -6.50
N THR A 105 6.64 -7.65 -6.45
CA THR A 105 5.52 -7.69 -7.40
C THR A 105 4.68 -6.42 -7.32
N PHE A 106 4.46 -5.89 -6.12
CA PHE A 106 3.76 -4.63 -5.93
C PHE A 106 4.47 -3.45 -6.60
N LEU A 107 5.79 -3.30 -6.40
CA LEU A 107 6.58 -2.24 -7.04
C LEU A 107 6.52 -2.31 -8.58
N VAL A 108 6.49 -3.52 -9.15
CA VAL A 108 6.32 -3.71 -10.61
C VAL A 108 4.95 -3.24 -11.08
N ILE A 109 3.89 -3.59 -10.34
CA ILE A 109 2.52 -3.17 -10.67
C ILE A 109 2.37 -1.65 -10.53
N GLU A 110 2.98 -1.06 -9.50
CA GLU A 110 2.97 0.38 -9.26
C GLU A 110 3.63 1.15 -10.41
N ASP A 111 4.82 0.72 -10.86
CA ASP A 111 5.50 1.31 -12.02
C ASP A 111 4.65 1.23 -13.30
N GLU A 112 3.95 0.10 -13.50
CA GLU A 112 3.04 -0.07 -14.64
C GLU A 112 1.82 0.87 -14.54
N LEU A 113 1.23 1.01 -13.35
CA LEU A 113 0.08 1.90 -13.12
C LEU A 113 0.46 3.38 -13.25
N ASP A 114 1.65 3.77 -12.80
CA ASP A 114 2.16 5.13 -12.96
C ASP A 114 2.42 5.48 -14.42
N SER A 115 2.94 4.52 -15.21
CA SER A 115 3.04 4.67 -16.67
C SER A 115 1.65 4.82 -17.33
N SER A 116 0.62 4.19 -16.76
CA SER A 116 -0.76 4.28 -17.22
C SER A 116 -1.42 5.62 -16.83
N ASN A 117 -1.03 6.23 -15.72
CA ASN A 117 -1.54 7.52 -15.29
C ASN A 117 -1.19 8.66 -16.27
N GLU A 118 -0.02 8.62 -16.90
CA GLU A 118 0.31 9.58 -17.97
C GLU A 118 -0.59 9.38 -19.22
N ARG A 119 -1.00 8.14 -19.51
CA ARG A 119 -2.03 7.86 -20.54
C ARG A 119 -3.42 8.32 -20.09
N GLY A 120 -3.75 8.18 -18.81
CA GLY A 120 -4.98 8.68 -18.20
C GLY A 120 -5.11 10.22 -18.27
N ARG A 121 -3.99 10.95 -18.25
CA ARG A 121 -3.96 12.41 -18.48
C ARG A 121 -4.40 12.79 -19.89
N VAL A 122 -4.05 11.98 -20.90
CA VAL A 122 -4.56 12.16 -22.27
C VAL A 122 -6.06 11.89 -22.33
N ALA A 123 -6.56 10.88 -21.62
CA ALA A 123 -7.99 10.57 -21.58
C ALA A 123 -8.81 11.62 -20.79
N THR A 124 -8.23 12.27 -19.79
CA THR A 124 -8.89 13.32 -18.98
C THR A 124 -8.85 14.71 -19.62
N ASN A 125 -8.10 14.90 -20.71
CA ASN A 125 -8.31 16.07 -21.59
C ASN A 125 -9.71 16.10 -22.22
N HIS A 126 -10.48 14.99 -22.16
CA HIS A 126 -11.90 14.96 -22.52
C HIS A 126 -12.84 15.46 -21.40
N GLY A 127 -12.30 15.99 -20.30
CA GLY A 127 -13.08 16.53 -19.18
C GLY A 127 -13.45 15.48 -18.13
N LEU A 128 -13.85 15.97 -16.95
CA LEU A 128 -14.23 15.15 -15.78
C LEU A 128 -15.51 14.34 -15.99
N ASP A 129 -16.24 14.59 -17.08
CA ASP A 129 -17.48 13.88 -17.43
C ASP A 129 -17.23 12.53 -18.12
N SER A 130 -15.95 12.12 -18.26
CA SER A 130 -15.61 10.83 -18.86
C SER A 130 -16.14 9.68 -18.00
N PRO A 131 -16.87 8.70 -18.59
CA PRO A 131 -17.42 7.55 -17.87
C PRO A 131 -16.35 6.64 -17.27
N TYR A 132 -15.08 6.81 -17.68
CA TYR A 132 -13.95 6.03 -17.20
C TYR A 132 -13.38 6.53 -15.87
N VAL A 133 -13.65 7.78 -15.47
CA VAL A 133 -13.10 8.37 -14.24
C VAL A 133 -13.49 7.59 -12.98
N PRO A 134 -14.77 7.22 -12.74
CA PRO A 134 -15.13 6.42 -11.57
C PRO A 134 -14.49 5.04 -11.55
N VAL A 135 -14.28 4.43 -12.72
CA VAL A 135 -13.64 3.11 -12.85
C VAL A 135 -12.17 3.22 -12.46
N LEU A 136 -11.44 4.21 -12.98
CA LEU A 136 -10.03 4.45 -12.65
C LEU A 136 -9.85 4.75 -11.16
N LEU A 137 -10.71 5.58 -10.56
CA LEU A 137 -10.67 5.84 -9.11
C LEU A 137 -10.92 4.56 -8.29
N THR A 138 -11.82 3.70 -8.73
CA THR A 138 -12.13 2.44 -8.04
C THR A 138 -10.96 1.46 -8.13
N VAL A 139 -10.35 1.32 -9.30
CA VAL A 139 -9.15 0.48 -9.50
C VAL A 139 -7.98 1.01 -8.65
N TYR A 140 -7.76 2.32 -8.66
CA TYR A 140 -6.73 2.95 -7.83
C TYR A 140 -7.00 2.74 -6.33
N GLY A 141 -8.24 2.95 -5.86
CA GLY A 141 -8.60 2.72 -4.45
C GLY A 141 -8.46 1.25 -4.03
N ALA A 142 -8.86 0.32 -4.89
CA ALA A 142 -8.65 -1.12 -4.68
C ALA A 142 -7.15 -1.44 -4.60
N HIS A 143 -6.35 -0.89 -5.51
CA HIS A 143 -4.91 -1.05 -5.50
C HIS A 143 -4.29 -0.57 -4.18
N VAL A 144 -4.50 0.69 -3.79
CA VAL A 144 -3.98 1.26 -2.53
C VAL A 144 -4.41 0.46 -1.30
N THR A 145 -5.66 0.00 -1.24
CA THR A 145 -6.15 -0.80 -0.09
C THR A 145 -5.52 -2.18 -0.04
N THR A 146 -5.35 -2.85 -1.19
CA THR A 146 -4.71 -4.17 -1.25
C THR A 146 -3.23 -4.15 -0.89
N THR A 147 -2.58 -2.99 -0.98
CA THR A 147 -1.14 -2.85 -0.80
C THR A 147 -0.81 -2.33 0.59
N MET A 148 -1.70 -1.51 1.15
CA MET A 148 -1.63 -1.08 2.55
C MET A 148 -1.79 -2.25 3.54
N ALA A 149 -2.65 -3.23 3.25
CA ALA A 149 -2.87 -4.37 4.15
C ALA A 149 -1.58 -5.18 4.46
N PRO A 150 -0.80 -5.68 3.48
CA PRO A 150 0.43 -6.40 3.75
C PRO A 150 1.56 -5.51 4.30
N VAL A 151 1.58 -4.21 3.95
CA VAL A 151 2.51 -3.23 4.53
C VAL A 151 2.27 -3.10 6.04
N LEU A 152 1.03 -2.87 6.45
CA LEU A 152 0.64 -2.80 7.87
C LEU A 152 0.93 -4.12 8.58
N ALA A 153 0.61 -5.26 7.95
CA ALA A 153 0.91 -6.56 8.52
C ALA A 153 2.42 -6.75 8.76
N THR A 154 3.27 -6.33 7.83
CA THR A 154 4.73 -6.43 7.94
C THR A 154 5.27 -5.53 9.04
N ILE A 155 4.79 -4.29 9.12
CA ILE A 155 5.15 -3.34 10.17
C ILE A 155 4.77 -3.89 11.55
N LEU A 156 3.57 -4.44 11.69
CA LEU A 156 3.07 -5.01 12.95
C LEU A 156 3.80 -6.31 13.33
N ALA A 157 4.21 -7.10 12.34
CA ALA A 157 4.96 -8.35 12.55
C ALA A 157 6.46 -8.11 12.80
N THR A 158 7.00 -6.95 12.43
CA THR A 158 8.42 -6.63 12.65
C THR A 158 8.67 -6.54 14.16
N PRO A 159 9.52 -7.44 14.73
CA PRO A 159 9.80 -7.41 16.15
C PRO A 159 10.35 -6.04 16.54
N ARG A 160 9.71 -5.40 17.52
CA ARG A 160 10.33 -4.27 18.20
C ARG A 160 11.44 -4.87 19.05
N ASN A 161 12.69 -4.71 18.64
CA ASN A 161 13.81 -4.91 19.55
C ASN A 161 13.63 -3.89 20.67
N VAL A 162 12.95 -4.33 21.74
CA VAL A 162 12.97 -3.69 23.04
C VAL A 162 14.39 -3.92 23.50
N LEU A 163 15.20 -2.86 23.44
CA LEU A 163 16.57 -2.79 23.93
C LEU A 163 16.79 -3.71 25.14
N ASP A 164 17.25 -4.94 24.89
CA ASP A 164 17.99 -5.67 25.88
C ASP A 164 19.45 -5.39 25.54
N ILE A 165 20.03 -4.49 26.32
CA ILE A 165 21.33 -3.89 26.09
C ILE A 165 22.38 -4.96 26.37
N THR A 166 22.57 -5.95 25.50
CA THR A 166 23.79 -6.76 25.51
C THR A 166 24.04 -7.39 24.14
N GLU A 167 25.22 -7.05 23.59
CA GLU A 167 25.94 -7.77 22.52
C GLU A 167 25.63 -7.48 21.03
N LYS A 168 26.28 -6.40 20.55
CA LYS A 168 27.16 -6.35 19.35
C LYS A 168 26.90 -7.43 18.28
N THR A 169 25.95 -7.17 17.38
CA THR A 169 26.14 -7.39 15.93
C THR A 169 25.07 -6.61 15.16
N SER A 170 25.50 -5.55 14.45
CA SER A 170 24.73 -4.66 13.55
C SER A 170 23.20 -4.70 13.67
N GLU A 171 22.68 -4.00 14.67
CA GLU A 171 21.25 -3.80 14.87
C GLU A 171 20.72 -2.69 13.97
N PHE A 172 19.75 -3.01 13.13
CA PHE A 172 18.86 -2.01 12.57
C PHE A 172 18.01 -1.45 13.71
N SER A 173 18.01 -0.12 13.83
CA SER A 173 17.19 0.57 14.82
C SER A 173 15.73 0.22 14.60
N SER A 174 15.09 -0.29 15.65
CA SER A 174 13.65 -0.49 15.70
C SER A 174 12.94 0.83 15.39
N LEU A 175 11.93 0.80 14.52
CA LEU A 175 11.11 1.97 14.17
C LEU A 175 10.55 2.59 15.45
N ASN A 176 10.99 3.81 15.78
CA ASN A 176 10.45 4.55 16.92
C ASN A 176 9.01 4.98 16.58
N MET A 177 8.11 4.98 17.55
CA MET A 177 6.67 5.27 17.35
C MET A 177 6.42 6.63 16.67
N TYR A 178 7.36 7.57 16.81
CA TYR A 178 7.34 8.87 16.13
C TYR A 178 7.61 8.77 14.62
N GLN A 179 8.48 7.87 14.15
CA GLN A 179 8.72 7.63 12.72
C GLN A 179 7.50 6.98 12.05
N LEU A 180 6.78 6.12 12.79
CA LEU A 180 5.51 5.56 12.32
C LEU A 180 4.45 6.65 12.09
N SER A 181 4.43 7.69 12.92
CA SER A 181 3.52 8.82 12.75
C SER A 181 3.89 9.77 11.59
N SER A 182 5.19 9.87 11.26
CA SER A 182 5.65 10.72 10.16
C SER A 182 5.38 10.10 8.79
N GLU A 183 5.55 8.78 8.63
CA GLU A 183 5.27 8.08 7.37
C GLU A 183 3.76 7.98 7.05
N LEU A 184 2.90 8.01 8.08
CA LEU A 184 1.45 8.10 7.92
C LEU A 184 0.93 9.53 7.69
N SER A 185 1.82 10.54 7.67
CA SER A 185 1.45 11.92 7.37
C SER A 185 1.36 12.18 5.86
N ILE A 186 0.64 11.34 5.14
CA ILE A 186 0.08 11.76 3.85
C ILE A 186 -1.05 12.74 4.19
N PRO A 187 -1.11 13.95 3.60
CA PRO A 187 -2.24 14.86 3.75
C PRO A 187 -3.42 14.33 2.93
N ILE A 188 -3.88 13.14 3.26
CA ILE A 188 -5.26 12.75 3.04
C ILE A 188 -5.98 13.28 4.28
N THR A 189 -7.25 13.58 4.17
CA THR A 189 -8.14 13.66 5.32
C THR A 189 -8.62 12.24 5.73
N PRO A 190 -7.90 11.44 6.56
CA PRO A 190 -8.50 10.25 7.16
C PRO A 190 -8.17 10.12 8.66
N ILE A 191 -8.01 11.22 9.40
CA ILE A 191 -7.93 11.15 10.89
C ILE A 191 -9.16 10.38 11.44
N ASP A 192 -10.30 10.47 10.75
CA ASP A 192 -11.50 9.67 11.04
C ASP A 192 -11.36 8.19 10.65
N GLY A 193 -10.68 7.87 9.55
CA GLY A 193 -10.48 6.49 9.08
C GLY A 193 -9.64 5.65 10.05
N VAL A 194 -8.53 6.20 10.56
CA VAL A 194 -7.68 5.52 11.54
C VAL A 194 -8.42 5.33 12.86
N SER A 195 -9.17 6.34 13.32
CA SER A 195 -9.96 6.27 14.55
C SER A 195 -11.05 5.18 14.48
N ARG A 196 -11.71 5.04 13.32
CA ARG A 196 -12.69 3.98 13.08
C ARG A 196 -12.06 2.59 13.02
N LEU A 197 -10.86 2.46 12.45
CA LEU A 197 -10.14 1.19 12.40
C LEU A 197 -9.73 0.74 13.81
N VAL A 198 -9.21 1.65 14.63
CA VAL A 198 -8.88 1.37 16.04
C VAL A 198 -10.12 0.94 16.81
N GLN A 199 -11.25 1.65 16.66
CA GLN A 199 -12.51 1.24 17.28
C GLN A 199 -13.00 -0.14 16.82
N GLN A 200 -12.79 -0.51 15.55
CA GLN A 200 -13.16 -1.82 15.03
C GLN A 200 -12.31 -2.93 15.66
N VAL A 201 -10.99 -2.71 15.77
CA VAL A 201 -10.06 -3.65 16.42
C VAL A 201 -10.42 -3.84 17.90
N ASP A 202 -10.68 -2.75 18.63
CA ASP A 202 -11.08 -2.81 20.04
C ASP A 202 -12.38 -3.59 20.24
N ARG A 203 -13.37 -3.45 19.34
CA ARG A 203 -14.63 -4.21 19.39
C ARG A 203 -14.40 -5.70 19.15
N VAL A 204 -13.56 -6.07 18.19
CA VAL A 204 -13.25 -7.48 17.90
C VAL A 204 -12.54 -8.13 19.10
N LEU A 205 -11.56 -7.44 19.70
CA LEU A 205 -10.88 -7.91 20.90
C LEU A 205 -11.83 -8.06 22.10
N ALA A 206 -12.76 -7.11 22.28
CA ALA A 206 -13.77 -7.20 23.34
C ALA A 206 -14.70 -8.42 23.15
N LEU A 207 -15.13 -8.69 21.91
CA LEU A 207 -15.96 -9.84 21.59
C LEU A 207 -15.21 -11.17 21.79
N GLU A 208 -13.94 -11.23 21.39
CA GLU A 208 -13.12 -12.43 21.62
C GLU A 208 -12.94 -12.72 23.11
N LYS A 209 -12.73 -11.69 23.92
CA LYS A 209 -12.62 -11.81 25.38
C LYS A 209 -13.93 -12.28 26.02
N ALA A 210 -15.07 -11.77 25.56
CA ALA A 210 -16.39 -12.21 26.02
C ALA A 210 -16.68 -13.67 25.66
N ASN A 211 -16.29 -14.11 24.45
CA ASN A 211 -16.49 -15.48 24.00
C ASN A 211 -15.66 -16.51 24.79
N LYS A 212 -14.50 -16.13 25.33
CA LYS A 212 -13.66 -17.00 26.18
C LYS A 212 -14.17 -17.16 27.61
N GLN A 213 -15.18 -16.38 28.02
CA GLN A 213 -15.78 -16.45 29.36
C GLN A 213 -17.08 -17.26 29.43
N LEU A 214 -17.58 -17.72 28.29
CA LEU A 214 -18.70 -18.64 28.15
C LEU A 214 -18.20 -20.08 28.01
#